data_AF-A0ABD1JPJ6-F1
#
_entry.id   AF-A0ABD1JPJ6-F1
#
_cell.length_a   1.000
_cell.length_b   1.000
_cell.length_c   1.000
_cell.angle_alpha   90.00
_cell.angle_beta   90.00
_cell.angle_gamma   90.00
#
_symmetry.space_group_name_H-M   'P 1'
#
loop_
_entity.id
_entity.type
_entity.pdbx_description
1 polymer ?
#
loop_
_entity_poly.entity_id
_entity_poly.type
_entity_poly.pdbx_seq_one_letter_code
_entity_poly.pdbx_strand_id
1 'polypeptide(L)'
;MATNTEDYITDEDDDFDYQDPRPYLFEPVFTEEELQALGLGREDAPSIQSHSDERRRANTNWWCECGVCQPMPTEMECLCCAEWDKILPSMESNAPEEEGGRSCVTATEDFSAMIHPAVLNFFFRRDKVNWKRDNTPSGPNGQLSSEQYRLVSYRVVLEWALKGETLGKGNRTPLPSCVVAAIRQKFPSESGVYVGFQEVQEAIDIVL
;
A
#
# COMPACT_ATOMS: atom_id res chain seq x y z
N MET A 1 45.41 -10.39 51.31
CA MET A 1 44.07 -10.98 51.13
C MET A 1 43.76 -10.91 49.65
N ALA A 2 43.78 -12.07 49.02
CA ALA A 2 43.43 -12.27 47.62
C ALA A 2 41.90 -12.37 47.49
N THR A 3 41.34 -11.81 46.41
CA THR A 3 40.16 -12.27 45.65
C THR A 3 39.99 -11.30 44.48
N ASN A 4 40.48 -11.64 43.30
CA ASN A 4 39.81 -12.38 42.21
C ASN A 4 39.24 -11.42 41.17
N THR A 5 39.92 -11.37 40.03
CA THR A 5 39.51 -10.72 38.79
C THR A 5 38.90 -11.84 37.95
N GLU A 6 37.58 -11.89 37.91
CA GLU A 6 36.70 -12.79 37.13
C GLU A 6 35.50 -11.89 36.77
N ASP A 7 34.92 -11.82 35.58
CA ASP A 7 35.19 -12.39 34.28
C ASP A 7 34.53 -11.45 33.25
N TYR A 8 35.11 -11.39 32.06
CA TYR A 8 34.56 -10.70 30.90
C TYR A 8 33.41 -11.56 30.36
N ILE A 9 32.16 -11.18 30.61
CA ILE A 9 31.02 -11.85 29.95
C ILE A 9 31.01 -11.41 28.49
N THR A 10 31.43 -12.33 27.63
CA THR A 10 31.19 -12.31 26.20
C THR A 10 29.80 -12.92 26.01
N ASP A 11 28.82 -12.12 25.63
CA ASP A 11 27.54 -12.65 25.13
C ASP A 11 27.74 -13.03 23.65
N GLU A 12 28.55 -14.06 23.40
CA GLU A 12 28.35 -14.96 22.26
C GLU A 12 27.60 -16.17 22.81
N ASP A 13 26.38 -16.37 22.31
CA ASP A 13 25.54 -17.59 22.30
C ASP A 13 24.08 -17.22 22.59
N ASP A 14 23.40 -16.66 21.57
CA ASP A 14 21.97 -16.92 21.41
C ASP A 14 21.87 -18.07 20.39
N ASP A 15 22.23 -19.25 20.87
CA ASP A 15 21.95 -20.55 20.30
C ASP A 15 20.42 -20.67 20.23
N PHE A 16 19.83 -20.12 19.17
CA PHE A 16 18.40 -20.20 18.91
C PHE A 16 18.06 -21.65 18.57
N ASP A 17 17.79 -22.43 19.62
CA ASP A 17 17.41 -23.83 19.53
C ASP A 17 16.21 -23.96 18.58
N TYR A 18 16.51 -24.48 17.40
CA TYR A 18 15.60 -24.63 16.26
C TYR A 18 14.65 -25.81 16.50
N GLN A 19 13.92 -25.79 17.60
CA GLN A 19 12.94 -26.83 17.96
C GLN A 19 11.50 -26.32 17.89
N ASP A 20 11.21 -25.49 16.90
CA ASP A 20 9.83 -25.25 16.51
C ASP A 20 9.38 -26.40 15.58
N PRO A 21 8.42 -27.26 15.99
CA PRO A 21 8.00 -28.40 15.19
C PRO A 21 7.36 -27.91 13.90
N ARG A 22 8.07 -28.10 12.77
CA ARG A 22 7.56 -27.76 11.45
C ARG A 22 6.41 -28.70 11.09
N PRO A 23 5.34 -28.21 10.45
CA PRO A 23 4.33 -29.07 9.85
C PRO A 23 5.02 -30.13 8.96
N TYR A 24 4.58 -31.39 9.06
CA TYR A 24 5.08 -32.54 8.30
C TYR A 24 6.47 -33.09 8.67
N LEU A 25 7.05 -32.67 9.80
CA LEU A 25 8.36 -33.16 10.26
C LEU A 25 8.39 -34.68 10.57
N PHE A 26 7.23 -35.29 10.83
CA PHE A 26 7.09 -36.72 11.18
C PHE A 26 6.30 -37.52 10.15
N GLU A 27 6.04 -36.97 8.96
CA GLU A 27 5.40 -37.76 7.91
C GLU A 27 6.41 -38.75 7.29
N PRO A 28 5.98 -39.99 7.00
CA PRO A 28 6.85 -40.98 6.38
C PRO A 28 7.27 -40.51 4.99
N VAL A 29 8.58 -40.48 4.76
CA VAL A 29 9.15 -40.17 3.44
C VAL A 29 9.07 -41.42 2.58
N PHE A 30 8.29 -41.36 1.50
CA PHE A 30 8.18 -42.44 0.54
C PHE A 30 9.43 -42.53 -0.33
N THR A 31 9.88 -43.75 -0.65
CA THR A 31 10.96 -43.93 -1.61
C THR A 31 10.48 -43.63 -3.03
N GLU A 32 11.43 -43.38 -3.95
CA GLU A 32 11.13 -43.15 -5.37
C GLU A 32 10.34 -44.32 -5.98
N GLU A 33 10.62 -45.55 -5.54
CA GLU A 33 9.87 -46.72 -6.01
C GLU A 33 8.44 -46.76 -5.46
N GLU A 34 8.23 -46.34 -4.21
CA GLU A 34 6.89 -46.23 -3.60
C GLU A 34 6.07 -45.11 -4.25
N LEU A 35 6.71 -43.98 -4.58
CA LEU A 35 6.10 -42.88 -5.33
C LEU A 35 5.67 -43.32 -6.73
N GLN A 36 6.48 -44.11 -7.44
CA GLN A 36 6.09 -44.69 -8.73
C GLN A 36 4.95 -45.70 -8.60
N ALA A 37 4.95 -46.54 -7.57
CA ALA A 37 3.88 -47.50 -7.32
C ALA A 37 2.53 -46.83 -7.02
N LEU A 38 2.55 -45.63 -6.41
CA LEU A 38 1.38 -44.79 -6.14
C LEU A 38 0.96 -43.90 -7.34
N GLY A 39 1.70 -43.94 -8.45
CA GLY A 39 1.44 -43.06 -9.62
C GLY A 39 1.77 -41.59 -9.38
N LEU A 40 2.63 -41.30 -8.39
CA LEU A 40 3.13 -39.96 -8.04
C LEU A 40 4.60 -39.75 -8.46
N GLY A 41 5.19 -40.73 -9.15
CA GLY A 41 6.50 -40.61 -9.77
C GLY A 41 6.49 -39.51 -10.84
N ARG A 42 7.62 -38.81 -10.99
CA ARG A 42 7.81 -37.70 -11.92
C ARG A 42 7.68 -38.19 -13.37
N GLU A 43 6.45 -38.32 -13.84
CA GLU A 43 6.15 -38.35 -15.27
C GLU A 43 6.55 -36.98 -15.81
N ASP A 44 7.28 -36.94 -16.94
CA ASP A 44 7.64 -35.71 -17.63
C ASP A 44 6.36 -34.90 -17.87
N ALA A 45 6.11 -33.96 -16.96
CA ALA A 45 4.96 -33.09 -17.03
C ALA A 45 5.02 -32.42 -18.41
N PRO A 46 3.93 -32.45 -19.20
CA PRO A 46 3.91 -31.65 -20.42
C PRO A 46 4.28 -30.25 -19.99
N SER A 47 5.22 -29.62 -20.69
CA SER A 47 5.57 -28.23 -20.42
C SER A 47 4.29 -27.42 -20.59
N ILE A 48 3.57 -27.19 -19.50
CA ILE A 48 2.54 -26.18 -19.43
C ILE A 48 3.36 -24.91 -19.56
N GLN A 49 3.48 -24.42 -20.79
CA GLN A 49 3.75 -23.03 -21.01
C GLN A 49 2.61 -22.31 -20.31
N SER A 50 2.80 -21.94 -19.06
CA SER A 50 1.97 -20.97 -18.38
C SER A 50 2.28 -19.64 -19.05
N HIS A 51 1.79 -19.46 -20.28
CA HIS A 51 1.29 -18.18 -20.71
C HIS A 51 0.03 -17.91 -19.87
N SER A 52 0.21 -17.70 -18.56
CA SER A 52 -0.67 -16.80 -17.86
C SER A 52 -0.41 -15.47 -18.53
N ASP A 53 -1.23 -15.14 -19.54
CA ASP A 53 -1.45 -13.76 -19.92
C ASP A 53 -2.01 -13.07 -18.66
N GLU A 54 -1.13 -12.72 -17.73
CA GLU A 54 -1.41 -11.79 -16.65
C GLU A 54 -1.81 -10.51 -17.35
N ARG A 55 -3.11 -10.32 -17.49
CA ARG A 55 -3.69 -9.13 -18.08
C ARG A 55 -3.20 -7.96 -17.24
N ARG A 56 -2.23 -7.23 -17.79
CA ARG A 56 -1.71 -6.02 -17.19
C ARG A 56 -2.86 -5.06 -16.91
N ARG A 57 -2.98 -4.59 -15.67
CA ARG A 57 -4.01 -3.63 -15.28
C ARG A 57 -3.69 -2.24 -15.83
N ALA A 58 -2.41 -1.94 -16.05
CA ALA A 58 -1.93 -0.66 -16.56
C ALA A 58 -2.69 -0.19 -17.82
N ASN A 59 -3.08 1.08 -17.84
CA ASN A 59 -3.84 1.73 -18.91
C ASN A 59 -5.21 1.08 -19.23
N THR A 60 -5.76 0.29 -18.32
CA THR A 60 -7.11 -0.30 -18.43
C THR A 60 -7.94 -0.04 -17.17
N ASN A 61 -9.23 -0.37 -17.20
CA ASN A 61 -10.16 -0.19 -16.07
C ASN A 61 -11.06 -1.40 -15.80
N TRP A 62 -10.78 -2.57 -16.38
CA TRP A 62 -11.60 -3.79 -16.21
C TRP A 62 -11.59 -4.33 -14.78
N TRP A 63 -10.60 -3.94 -13.98
CA TRP A 63 -10.45 -4.26 -12.55
C TRP A 63 -11.29 -3.35 -11.64
N CYS A 64 -11.99 -2.36 -12.20
CA CYS A 64 -12.82 -1.44 -11.42
C CYS A 64 -14.15 -2.10 -11.04
N GLU A 65 -14.43 -2.18 -9.75
CA GLU A 65 -15.71 -2.67 -9.22
C GLU A 65 -16.66 -1.52 -8.80
N CYS A 66 -16.13 -0.31 -8.57
CA CYS A 66 -16.92 0.83 -8.10
C CYS A 66 -17.52 1.69 -9.22
N GLY A 67 -17.18 1.43 -10.49
CA GLY A 67 -17.66 2.15 -11.68
C GLY A 67 -17.06 3.54 -11.94
N VAL A 68 -16.13 4.03 -11.09
CA VAL A 68 -15.59 5.40 -11.17
C VAL A 68 -14.09 5.45 -11.51
N CYS A 69 -13.34 4.36 -11.32
CA CYS A 69 -11.90 4.36 -11.53
C CYS A 69 -11.50 4.67 -12.98
N GLN A 70 -10.41 5.42 -13.12
CA GLN A 70 -9.80 5.76 -14.40
C GLN A 70 -8.59 4.84 -14.69
N PRO A 71 -8.26 4.61 -15.97
CA PRO A 71 -7.01 3.95 -16.34
C PRO A 71 -5.80 4.67 -15.77
N MET A 72 -4.89 3.93 -15.13
CA MET A 72 -3.65 4.47 -14.56
C MET A 72 -2.43 3.91 -15.31
N PRO A 73 -1.36 4.69 -15.49
CA PRO A 73 -0.21 4.26 -16.30
C PRO A 73 0.61 3.14 -15.66
N THR A 74 0.61 3.03 -14.33
CA THR A 74 1.37 2.03 -13.58
C THR A 74 0.44 0.97 -12.98
N GLU A 75 0.92 -0.27 -12.89
CA GLU A 75 0.21 -1.39 -12.23
C GLU A 75 -0.14 -1.05 -10.78
N MET A 76 0.81 -0.44 -10.05
CA MET A 76 0.64 -0.10 -8.63
C MET A 76 -0.48 0.92 -8.38
N GLU A 77 -0.76 1.80 -9.35
CA GLU A 77 -1.84 2.77 -9.25
C GLU A 77 -3.20 2.21 -9.73
N CYS A 78 -3.23 1.00 -10.29
CA CYS A 78 -4.45 0.34 -10.77
C CYS A 78 -5.24 -0.35 -9.64
N LEU A 79 -5.64 0.47 -8.66
CA LEU A 79 -6.35 0.03 -7.46
C LEU A 79 -7.79 0.58 -7.42
N CYS A 80 -8.75 -0.29 -7.13
CA CYS A 80 -10.13 0.10 -6.91
C CYS A 80 -10.37 0.38 -5.41
N CYS A 81 -11.25 1.35 -5.09
CA CYS A 81 -11.62 1.59 -3.69
C CYS A 81 -12.33 0.38 -3.05
N ALA A 82 -12.91 -0.53 -3.85
CA ALA A 82 -13.49 -1.78 -3.36
C ALA A 82 -12.43 -2.80 -2.91
N GLU A 83 -11.20 -2.69 -3.42
CA GLU A 83 -10.06 -3.52 -3.00
C GLU A 83 -9.29 -2.88 -1.84
N TRP A 84 -9.67 -1.67 -1.41
CA TRP A 84 -8.86 -0.88 -0.51
C TRP A 84 -8.71 -1.52 0.88
N ASP A 85 -9.78 -2.14 1.40
CA ASP A 85 -9.74 -2.90 2.66
C ASP A 85 -8.79 -4.12 2.58
N LYS A 86 -8.65 -4.72 1.38
CA LYS A 86 -7.72 -5.84 1.17
C LYS A 86 -6.26 -5.38 1.24
N ILE A 87 -6.01 -4.11 0.92
CA ILE A 87 -4.68 -3.50 0.89
C ILE A 87 -4.35 -2.86 2.25
N LEU A 88 -5.37 -2.40 2.97
CA LEU A 88 -5.28 -1.79 4.30
C LEU A 88 -6.16 -2.56 5.31
N PRO A 89 -5.69 -3.72 5.83
CA PRO A 89 -6.48 -4.62 6.66
C PRO A 89 -6.93 -4.06 8.03
N SER A 90 -6.50 -2.86 8.44
CA SER A 90 -7.04 -2.17 9.62
C SER A 90 -8.45 -1.59 9.41
N MET A 91 -8.96 -1.66 8.18
CA MET A 91 -10.36 -1.42 7.89
C MET A 91 -11.18 -2.70 8.17
N GLU A 92 -11.55 -2.93 9.43
CA GLU A 92 -12.66 -3.86 9.75
C GLU A 92 -13.90 -3.43 8.96
N SER A 93 -14.26 -4.23 7.95
CA SER A 93 -15.41 -4.01 7.09
C SER A 93 -16.69 -4.38 7.85
N ASN A 94 -17.32 -3.41 8.50
CA ASN A 94 -18.70 -3.54 9.01
C ASN A 94 -19.76 -3.33 7.90
N ALA A 95 -19.39 -3.54 6.63
CA ALA A 95 -20.32 -3.37 5.52
C ALA A 95 -21.12 -4.66 5.33
N PRO A 96 -22.46 -4.64 5.46
CA PRO A 96 -23.28 -5.79 5.11
C PRO A 96 -23.08 -6.11 3.62
N GLU A 97 -22.95 -7.40 3.32
CA GLU A 97 -22.96 -7.93 1.96
C GLU A 97 -24.38 -7.77 1.37
N GLU A 98 -24.75 -6.55 0.99
CA GLU A 98 -25.99 -6.35 0.23
C GLU A 98 -25.74 -6.68 -1.25
N GLU A 99 -26.71 -7.37 -1.87
CA GLU A 99 -26.71 -7.87 -3.26
C GLU A 99 -26.72 -6.78 -4.35
N GLY A 100 -26.34 -5.55 -4.02
CA GLY A 100 -26.13 -4.43 -4.94
C GLY A 100 -24.68 -3.96 -4.86
N GLY A 101 -24.02 -3.80 -6.00
CA GLY A 101 -22.59 -3.48 -6.09
C GLY A 101 -22.12 -2.38 -5.13
N ARG A 102 -20.88 -2.52 -4.63
CA ARG A 102 -20.26 -1.60 -3.66
C ARG A 102 -20.27 -0.16 -4.18
N SER A 103 -20.81 0.76 -3.39
CA SER A 103 -20.77 2.19 -3.72
C SER A 103 -19.33 2.73 -3.68
N CYS A 104 -19.01 3.66 -4.58
CA CYS A 104 -17.68 4.24 -4.62
C CYS A 104 -17.42 5.13 -3.39
N VAL A 105 -16.24 5.01 -2.78
CA VAL A 105 -15.83 5.83 -1.63
C VAL A 105 -15.91 7.33 -1.92
N THR A 106 -15.72 7.75 -3.18
CA THR A 106 -15.76 9.17 -3.53
C THR A 106 -17.16 9.76 -3.50
N ALA A 107 -18.20 8.93 -3.41
CA ALA A 107 -19.59 9.36 -3.28
C ALA A 107 -20.02 9.55 -1.82
N THR A 108 -19.19 9.17 -0.84
CA THR A 108 -19.52 9.33 0.58
C THR A 108 -19.30 10.77 1.05
N GLU A 109 -20.08 11.17 2.05
CA GLU A 109 -19.93 12.49 2.67
C GLU A 109 -18.59 12.63 3.39
N ASP A 110 -18.13 11.56 4.05
CA ASP A 110 -16.83 11.51 4.74
C ASP A 110 -15.68 11.84 3.80
N PHE A 111 -15.66 11.25 2.60
CA PHE A 111 -14.64 11.56 1.60
C PHE A 111 -14.67 13.05 1.23
N SER A 112 -15.85 13.58 0.94
CA SER A 112 -16.04 15.00 0.59
C SER A 112 -15.55 15.94 1.70
N ALA A 113 -15.82 15.59 2.96
CA ALA A 113 -15.37 16.30 4.14
C ALA A 113 -13.83 16.29 4.26
N MET A 114 -13.19 15.11 4.06
CA MET A 114 -11.73 14.99 4.14
C MET A 114 -10.99 15.86 3.12
N ILE A 115 -11.52 15.98 1.90
CA ILE A 115 -10.93 16.81 0.84
C ILE A 115 -11.48 18.25 0.85
N HIS A 116 -12.20 18.68 1.88
CA HIS A 116 -12.72 20.04 1.97
C HIS A 116 -11.58 21.04 2.23
N PRO A 117 -11.51 22.19 1.53
CA PRO A 117 -10.38 23.13 1.66
C PRO A 117 -10.10 23.58 3.10
N ALA A 118 -11.14 23.76 3.94
CA ALA A 118 -10.94 24.14 5.34
C ALA A 118 -10.23 23.04 6.15
N VAL A 119 -10.58 21.77 5.92
CA VAL A 119 -9.95 20.60 6.56
C VAL A 119 -8.49 20.50 6.10
N LEU A 120 -8.25 20.58 4.78
CA LEU A 120 -6.91 20.54 4.23
C LEU A 120 -6.01 21.67 4.74
N ASN A 121 -6.54 22.90 4.89
CA ASN A 121 -5.80 24.01 5.48
C ASN A 121 -5.40 23.75 6.93
N PHE A 122 -6.31 23.15 7.71
CA PHE A 122 -6.01 22.76 9.09
C PHE A 122 -4.90 21.71 9.15
N PHE A 123 -5.01 20.63 8.36
CA PHE A 123 -4.00 19.56 8.32
C PHE A 123 -2.65 20.05 7.82
N PHE A 124 -2.62 20.92 6.80
CA PHE A 124 -1.37 21.52 6.31
C PHE A 124 -0.62 22.30 7.40
N ARG A 125 -1.33 23.02 8.27
CA ARG A 125 -0.71 23.81 9.34
C ARG A 125 -0.37 22.97 10.57
N ARG A 126 -1.20 21.97 10.88
CA ARG A 126 -1.02 21.09 12.04
C ARG A 126 0.13 20.13 11.85
N ASP A 127 0.19 19.48 10.68
CA ASP A 127 1.06 18.34 10.50
C ASP A 127 2.44 18.76 10.02
N LYS A 128 3.35 18.95 10.97
CA LYS A 128 4.77 19.27 10.71
C LYS A 128 5.60 18.05 10.27
N VAL A 129 5.01 17.09 9.57
CA VAL A 129 5.67 15.82 9.24
C VAL A 129 6.65 16.06 8.09
N ASN A 130 7.91 16.29 8.45
CA ASN A 130 9.10 16.20 7.58
C ASN A 130 9.10 17.03 6.29
N TRP A 131 8.53 18.23 6.30
CA TRP A 131 8.85 19.19 5.24
C TRP A 131 10.26 19.74 5.45
N LYS A 132 11.24 19.14 4.77
CA LYS A 132 12.57 19.74 4.55
C LYS A 132 12.50 21.04 3.72
N ARG A 133 11.31 21.47 3.29
CA ARG A 133 11.03 22.68 2.53
C ARG A 133 10.07 23.60 3.29
N ASP A 134 10.10 24.88 2.95
CA ASP A 134 9.28 25.93 3.53
C ASP A 134 7.78 25.55 3.54
N ASN A 135 7.19 25.46 4.73
CA ASN A 135 5.78 25.11 4.95
C ASN A 135 4.87 26.34 4.80
N THR A 136 5.16 27.16 3.81
CA THR A 136 4.44 28.40 3.55
C THR A 136 3.45 28.15 2.42
N PRO A 137 2.16 28.53 2.57
CA PRO A 137 1.21 28.50 1.47
C PRO A 137 1.77 29.27 0.27
N SER A 138 1.85 28.62 -0.89
CA SER A 138 2.40 29.18 -2.13
C SER A 138 1.32 29.70 -3.08
N GLY A 139 0.05 29.59 -2.69
CA GLY A 139 -1.08 30.08 -3.47
C GLY A 139 -1.39 31.56 -3.24
N PRO A 140 -2.33 32.11 -4.02
CA PRO A 140 -2.73 33.50 -3.91
C PRO A 140 -3.36 33.79 -2.54
N ASN A 141 -3.21 35.04 -2.07
CA ASN A 141 -3.81 35.53 -0.83
C ASN A 141 -3.45 34.71 0.43
N GLY A 142 -2.29 34.04 0.45
CA GLY A 142 -1.86 33.19 1.55
C GLY A 142 -2.64 31.87 1.68
N GLN A 143 -3.39 31.49 0.64
CA GLN A 143 -4.01 30.18 0.52
C GLN A 143 -3.02 29.15 -0.03
N LEU A 144 -3.34 27.87 0.14
CA LEU A 144 -2.57 26.80 -0.46
C LEU A 144 -2.71 26.84 -1.99
N SER A 145 -1.62 26.53 -2.69
CA SER A 145 -1.70 26.26 -4.13
C SER A 145 -2.45 24.96 -4.40
N SER A 146 -2.93 24.77 -5.63
CA SER A 146 -3.59 23.52 -6.04
C SER A 146 -2.69 22.29 -5.81
N GLU A 147 -1.38 22.44 -6.01
CA GLU A 147 -0.42 21.38 -5.70
C GLU A 147 -0.37 21.05 -4.21
N GLN A 148 -0.28 22.07 -3.35
CA GLN A 148 -0.31 21.87 -1.90
C GLN A 148 -1.61 21.22 -1.44
N TYR A 149 -2.77 21.69 -1.92
CA TYR A 149 -4.05 21.04 -1.61
C TYR A 149 -4.08 19.58 -2.02
N ARG A 150 -3.56 19.24 -3.21
CA ARG A 150 -3.52 17.87 -3.72
C ARG A 150 -2.65 16.97 -2.85
N LEU A 151 -1.43 17.41 -2.53
CA LEU A 151 -0.48 16.67 -1.70
C LEU A 151 -1.03 16.41 -0.29
N VAL A 152 -1.65 17.43 0.32
CA VAL A 152 -2.31 17.28 1.62
C VAL A 152 -3.50 16.34 1.51
N SER A 153 -4.31 16.45 0.45
CA SER A 153 -5.47 15.57 0.24
C SER A 153 -5.07 14.11 0.18
N TYR A 154 -4.01 13.77 -0.57
CA TYR A 154 -3.53 12.39 -0.64
C TYR A 154 -3.18 11.84 0.74
N ARG A 155 -2.50 12.65 1.55
CA ARG A 155 -2.10 12.24 2.89
C ARG A 155 -3.28 12.12 3.85
N VAL A 156 -4.15 13.13 3.92
CA VAL A 156 -5.32 13.14 4.80
C VAL A 156 -6.24 11.98 4.49
N VAL A 157 -6.48 11.69 3.20
CA VAL A 157 -7.33 10.58 2.79
C VAL A 157 -6.70 9.22 3.13
N LEU A 158 -5.38 9.08 3.00
CA LEU A 158 -4.67 7.87 3.43
C LEU A 158 -4.74 7.69 4.95
N GLU A 159 -4.49 8.73 5.73
CA GLU A 159 -4.59 8.70 7.20
C GLU A 159 -6.01 8.41 7.69
N TRP A 160 -7.02 8.95 6.99
CA TRP A 160 -8.43 8.65 7.24
C TRP A 160 -8.75 7.18 6.97
N ALA A 161 -8.28 6.63 5.84
CA ALA A 161 -8.46 5.21 5.53
C ALA A 161 -7.78 4.29 6.56
N LEU A 162 -6.63 4.72 7.11
CA LEU A 162 -5.92 4.02 8.17
C LEU A 162 -6.54 4.19 9.57
N LYS A 163 -7.67 4.91 9.69
CA LYS A 163 -8.32 5.22 10.98
C LYS A 163 -7.36 5.85 12.00
N GLY A 164 -6.37 6.61 11.53
CA GLY A 164 -5.36 7.25 12.38
C GLY A 164 -4.14 6.37 12.72
N GLU A 165 -4.07 5.13 12.22
CA GLU A 165 -2.86 4.31 12.29
C GLU A 165 -1.78 4.80 11.31
N THR A 166 -0.54 4.39 11.55
CA THR A 166 0.61 4.75 10.70
C THR A 166 1.04 3.57 9.85
N LEU A 167 1.41 3.82 8.58
CA LEU A 167 2.02 2.80 7.72
C LEU A 167 3.40 2.31 8.22
N GLY A 168 4.05 3.05 9.13
CA GLY A 168 5.44 2.83 9.51
C GLY A 168 6.43 3.54 8.58
N LYS A 169 7.67 3.72 9.04
CA LYS A 169 8.70 4.47 8.33
C LYS A 169 9.15 3.70 7.08
N GLY A 170 9.15 4.37 5.92
CA GLY A 170 9.60 3.79 4.64
C GLY A 170 8.49 3.12 3.83
N ASN A 171 7.33 2.88 4.43
CA ASN A 171 6.19 2.29 3.74
C ASN A 171 5.36 3.37 3.05
N ARG A 172 5.02 3.13 1.78
CA ARG A 172 4.14 3.99 0.98
C ARG A 172 3.08 3.11 0.33
N THR A 173 1.85 3.59 0.32
CA THR A 173 0.72 2.90 -0.30
C THR A 173 0.03 3.84 -1.29
N PRO A 174 -0.20 3.41 -2.55
CA PRO A 174 -0.95 4.20 -3.51
C PRO A 174 -2.43 4.28 -3.12
N LEU A 175 -3.06 5.42 -3.40
CA LEU A 175 -4.50 5.59 -3.23
C LEU A 175 -5.25 4.98 -4.43
N PRO A 176 -6.52 4.56 -4.25
CA PRO A 176 -7.33 4.09 -5.35
C PRO A 176 -7.47 5.11 -6.49
N SER A 177 -7.58 4.62 -7.72
CA SER A 177 -7.68 5.46 -8.91
C SER A 177 -8.85 6.45 -8.86
N CYS A 178 -10.02 6.03 -8.37
CA CYS A 178 -11.18 6.92 -8.24
C CYS A 178 -10.92 8.07 -7.25
N VAL A 179 -10.22 7.79 -6.15
CA VAL A 179 -9.82 8.79 -5.15
C VAL A 179 -8.82 9.77 -5.75
N VAL A 180 -7.78 9.26 -6.42
CA VAL A 180 -6.77 10.08 -7.09
C VAL A 180 -7.41 10.99 -8.15
N ALA A 181 -8.31 10.44 -8.97
CA ALA A 181 -9.04 11.18 -9.99
C ALA A 181 -9.90 12.30 -9.38
N ALA A 182 -10.66 12.01 -8.33
CA ALA A 182 -11.50 13.00 -7.64
C ALA A 182 -10.67 14.15 -7.03
N ILE A 183 -9.52 13.82 -6.41
CA ILE A 183 -8.60 14.82 -5.86
C ILE A 183 -8.00 15.69 -6.97
N ARG A 184 -7.55 15.07 -8.08
CA ARG A 184 -6.97 15.80 -9.23
C ARG A 184 -8.01 16.68 -9.93
N GLN A 185 -9.27 16.26 -9.97
CA GLN A 185 -10.37 17.06 -10.49
C GLN A 185 -10.65 18.28 -9.60
N LYS A 186 -10.62 18.11 -8.27
CA LYS A 186 -10.84 19.20 -7.32
C LYS A 186 -9.66 20.19 -7.28
N PHE A 187 -8.43 19.69 -7.42
CA PHE A 187 -7.20 20.47 -7.36
C PHE A 187 -6.30 20.20 -8.60
N PRO A 188 -6.69 20.75 -9.76
CA PRO A 188 -6.02 20.48 -11.02
C PRO A 188 -4.58 21.00 -11.05
N SER A 189 -3.74 20.36 -11.85
CA SER A 189 -2.42 20.88 -12.23
C SER A 189 -2.56 21.82 -13.41
N GLU A 190 -1.86 22.95 -13.43
CA GLU A 190 -1.87 23.89 -14.55
C GLU A 190 -1.34 23.26 -15.84
N SER A 191 -0.35 22.36 -15.73
CA SER A 191 0.22 21.64 -16.86
C SER A 191 -0.59 20.39 -17.26
N GLY A 192 -1.50 19.92 -16.40
CA GLY A 192 -2.17 18.63 -16.56
C GLY A 192 -1.27 17.39 -16.40
N VAL A 193 0.04 17.58 -16.17
CA VAL A 193 1.00 16.48 -15.97
C VAL A 193 1.14 16.17 -14.49
N TYR A 194 1.11 14.88 -14.15
CA TYR A 194 1.25 14.38 -12.80
C TYR A 194 2.35 13.31 -12.76
N VAL A 195 3.21 13.37 -11.73
CA VAL A 195 4.35 12.46 -11.55
C VAL A 195 3.91 11.02 -11.21
N GLY A 196 2.71 10.85 -10.63
CA GLY A 196 2.21 9.54 -10.20
C GLY A 196 2.79 9.08 -8.86
N PHE A 197 2.51 7.82 -8.49
CA PHE A 197 3.14 7.16 -7.35
C PHE A 197 4.60 6.80 -7.64
N GLN A 198 5.45 6.96 -6.64
CA GLN A 198 6.88 6.60 -6.70
C GLN A 198 7.23 5.85 -5.43
N GLU A 199 8.14 4.90 -5.50
CA GLU A 199 8.66 4.29 -4.28
C GLU A 199 9.62 5.24 -3.54
N VAL A 200 10.00 4.89 -2.30
CA VAL A 200 10.94 5.72 -1.53
C VAL A 200 12.31 5.78 -2.21
N GLN A 201 12.76 4.67 -2.81
CA GLN A 201 14.06 4.59 -3.48
C GLN A 201 14.09 5.48 -4.74
N GLU A 202 13.06 5.39 -5.58
CA GLU A 202 12.94 6.18 -6.82
C GLU A 202 12.84 7.69 -6.55
N ALA A 203 12.18 8.07 -5.44
CA ALA A 203 12.06 9.47 -5.06
C ALA A 203 13.40 10.08 -4.58
N ILE A 204 14.34 9.26 -4.08
CA ILE A 204 15.68 9.71 -3.69
C ILE A 204 16.53 9.95 -4.95
N ASP A 205 16.44 9.06 -5.94
CA ASP A 205 17.25 9.11 -7.15
C ASP A 205 16.89 10.29 -8.08
N ILE A 206 15.68 10.86 -7.97
CA ILE A 206 15.27 12.06 -8.72
C ILE A 206 15.83 13.36 -8.09
N VAL A 207 16.20 13.32 -6.81
CA VAL A 207 16.65 14.50 -6.06
C VAL A 207 18.19 14.61 -6.02
N LEU A 208 18.91 13.59 -6.53
CA LEU A 208 20.36 13.56 -6.71
C LEU A 208 20.76 13.87 -8.15
#